data_AF-A0A3A5AK10-F1
#
_entry.id   AF-A0A3A5AK10-F1
#
_cell.length_a   1.000
_cell.length_b   1.000
_cell.length_c   1.000
_cell.angle_alpha   90.00
_cell.angle_beta   90.00
_cell.angle_gamma   90.00
#
_symmetry.space_group_name_H-M   'P 1'
#
loop_
_entity.id
_entity.type
_entity.pdbx_description
1 polymer ?
#
loop_
_entity_poly.entity_id
_entity_poly.type
_entity_poly.pdbx_seq_one_letter_code
_entity_poly.pdbx_strand_id
1 'polypeptide(L)'
;MTGRGSSLLPFRFFILFLALALATGAGAAPAYANSFEKTFSEPGPALEGKIREKVEKPAEPATAITLDPFFLIVEDASRVQVQRVLVALEFLQPDLLKKFDPQAPGLRELVYDFLVAKEPGRPARERKEQEQLLAGLLNRYLGQEAVNAVKVDQSFLLLR
;
A
#
# COMPACT_ATOMS: atom_id res chain seq x y z
N MET A 1 60.72 13.43 16.63
CA MET A 1 61.07 13.90 15.26
C MET A 1 60.77 12.71 14.36
N THR A 2 59.86 12.63 13.40
CA THR A 2 59.07 13.47 12.47
C THR A 2 58.02 12.49 11.89
N GLY A 3 56.79 12.77 11.45
CA GLY A 3 56.05 13.98 11.14
C GLY A 3 54.57 13.65 10.89
N ARG A 4 53.76 14.71 10.85
CA ARG A 4 52.31 14.78 10.67
C ARG A 4 51.84 14.42 9.25
N GLY A 5 50.63 13.89 9.17
CA GLY A 5 49.56 14.50 8.37
C GLY A 5 49.20 13.88 7.01
N SER A 6 47.90 13.61 6.84
CA SER A 6 47.07 13.99 5.66
C SER A 6 46.05 12.90 5.25
N SER A 7 45.17 12.52 6.16
CA SER A 7 43.92 11.83 5.85
C SER A 7 42.87 12.83 5.33
N LEU A 8 42.97 13.29 4.07
CA LEU A 8 41.99 14.23 3.47
C LEU A 8 41.92 14.12 1.93
N LEU A 9 41.76 12.91 1.38
CA LEU A 9 41.67 12.70 -0.08
C LEU A 9 40.68 11.59 -0.49
N PRO A 10 39.37 11.70 -0.17
CA PRO A 10 38.40 11.20 -1.15
C PRO A 10 37.33 12.23 -1.54
N PHE A 11 37.33 13.42 -0.94
CA PHE A 11 36.25 14.41 -1.17
C PHE A 11 36.37 15.21 -2.47
N ARG A 12 37.47 15.08 -3.22
CA ARG A 12 37.72 15.88 -4.44
C ARG A 12 37.33 15.20 -5.77
N PHE A 13 37.04 13.90 -5.77
CA PHE A 13 36.65 13.21 -7.00
C PHE A 13 35.15 13.27 -7.32
N PHE A 14 34.30 13.63 -6.34
CA PHE A 14 32.85 13.63 -6.54
C PHE A 14 32.32 14.87 -7.30
N ILE A 15 33.05 15.99 -7.28
CA ILE A 15 32.64 17.23 -7.96
C ILE A 15 32.81 17.13 -9.49
N LEU A 16 33.71 16.26 -9.98
CA LEU A 16 33.99 16.15 -11.42
C LEU A 16 32.90 15.41 -12.20
N PHE A 17 32.12 14.52 -11.57
CA PHE A 17 31.05 13.77 -12.25
C PHE A 17 29.75 14.57 -12.39
N LEU A 18 29.49 15.56 -11.53
CA LEU A 18 28.27 16.36 -11.60
C LEU A 18 28.26 17.34 -12.79
N ALA A 19 29.45 17.75 -13.27
CA ALA A 19 29.57 18.66 -14.42
C ALA A 19 29.43 17.96 -15.79
N LEU A 20 29.55 16.63 -15.86
CA LEU A 20 29.50 15.90 -17.13
C LEU A 20 28.06 15.47 -17.52
N ALA A 21 27.15 15.37 -16.56
CA ALA A 21 25.75 15.01 -16.83
C ALA A 21 24.88 16.18 -17.35
N LEU A 22 25.36 17.43 -17.22
CA LEU A 22 24.66 18.63 -17.67
C LEU A 22 24.91 18.97 -19.16
N ALA A 23 25.78 18.24 -19.86
CA ALA A 23 26.20 18.57 -21.23
C ALA A 23 25.68 17.61 -22.32
N THR A 24 24.97 16.53 -21.98
CA THR A 24 24.44 15.58 -22.98
C THR A 24 22.96 15.29 -22.72
N GLY A 25 22.10 16.14 -23.24
CA GLY A 25 20.66 15.92 -23.20
C GLY A 25 19.81 17.06 -23.76
N ALA A 26 20.32 17.82 -24.72
CA ALA A 26 19.51 18.76 -25.50
C ALA A 26 18.88 18.03 -26.69
N GLY A 27 17.54 18.09 -26.80
CA GLY A 27 16.83 17.95 -28.07
C GLY A 27 15.64 17.00 -28.07
N ALA A 28 14.42 17.55 -27.92
CA ALA A 28 13.28 17.28 -28.81
C ALA A 28 12.11 18.23 -28.47
N ALA A 29 11.55 18.83 -29.52
CA ALA A 29 10.61 19.95 -29.55
C ALA A 29 9.20 19.64 -29.01
N PRO A 30 8.42 20.65 -28.57
CA PRO A 30 6.98 20.57 -28.57
C PRO A 30 6.45 21.14 -29.90
N ALA A 31 5.94 20.26 -30.76
CA ALA A 31 5.05 20.61 -31.86
C ALA A 31 3.62 20.23 -31.46
N TYR A 32 2.76 21.24 -31.31
CA TYR A 32 1.37 21.35 -31.78
C TYR A 32 0.58 22.30 -30.87
N ALA A 33 0.61 23.57 -31.25
CA ALA A 33 -0.44 24.52 -30.90
C ALA A 33 -1.61 24.28 -31.85
N ASN A 34 -2.65 23.57 -31.40
CA ASN A 34 -3.95 23.65 -32.04
C ASN A 34 -4.77 24.71 -31.32
N SER A 35 -4.77 25.89 -31.91
CA SER A 35 -5.79 26.91 -31.77
C SER A 35 -7.14 26.33 -32.19
N PHE A 36 -8.04 26.18 -31.22
CA PHE A 36 -9.47 26.15 -31.48
C PHE A 36 -10.14 27.17 -30.57
N GLU A 37 -10.19 28.42 -31.04
CA GLU A 37 -11.30 29.29 -30.69
C GLU A 37 -12.58 28.63 -31.20
N LYS A 38 -13.49 28.27 -30.30
CA LYS A 38 -14.92 28.28 -30.63
C LYS A 38 -15.77 28.48 -29.38
N THR A 39 -16.06 29.76 -29.15
CA THR A 39 -17.35 30.30 -28.68
C THR A 39 -17.94 29.77 -27.38
N PHE A 40 -17.85 30.62 -26.34
CA PHE A 40 -18.89 30.71 -25.32
C PHE A 40 -20.26 30.96 -25.98
N SER A 41 -21.23 30.10 -25.73
CA SER A 41 -22.66 30.39 -25.83
C SER A 41 -23.41 29.37 -24.97
N GLU A 42 -23.82 29.77 -23.77
CA GLU A 42 -25.06 29.26 -23.16
C GLU A 42 -26.24 29.67 -24.07
N PRO A 43 -27.28 28.83 -24.25
CA PRO A 43 -28.24 28.46 -23.19
C PRO A 43 -28.69 26.97 -23.19
N GLY A 44 -29.37 26.55 -22.12
CA GLY A 44 -29.87 25.17 -21.89
C GLY A 44 -30.92 24.65 -22.90
N PRO A 45 -31.34 23.38 -22.78
CA PRO A 45 -32.43 23.05 -21.84
C PRO A 45 -32.29 21.69 -21.12
N ALA A 46 -33.17 21.49 -20.13
CA ALA A 46 -33.28 20.36 -19.22
C ALA A 46 -33.24 18.97 -19.89
N LEU A 47 -32.40 18.09 -19.35
CA LEU A 47 -32.48 16.65 -19.60
C LEU A 47 -32.94 15.96 -18.31
N GLU A 48 -34.21 15.55 -18.30
CA GLU A 48 -34.72 14.44 -17.51
C GLU A 48 -33.93 13.17 -17.87
N GLY A 49 -32.72 13.06 -17.31
CA GLY A 49 -31.93 11.86 -17.37
C GLY A 49 -32.38 10.94 -16.25
N LYS A 50 -33.31 10.03 -16.56
CA LYS A 50 -33.55 8.76 -15.84
C LYS A 50 -32.24 8.33 -15.15
N ILE A 51 -32.20 8.43 -13.82
CA ILE A 51 -31.18 7.76 -13.02
C ILE A 51 -31.38 6.29 -13.35
N ARG A 52 -30.53 5.75 -14.24
CA ARG A 52 -30.37 4.31 -14.36
C ARG A 52 -29.81 3.91 -13.01
N GLU A 53 -30.69 3.48 -12.11
CA GLU A 53 -30.31 2.58 -11.03
C GLU A 53 -29.54 1.45 -11.70
N LYS A 54 -28.22 1.56 -11.61
CA LYS A 54 -27.34 0.43 -11.86
C LYS A 54 -27.64 -0.48 -10.68
N VAL A 55 -28.68 -1.30 -10.83
CA VAL A 55 -28.95 -2.44 -9.96
C VAL A 55 -27.69 -3.28 -10.05
N GLU A 56 -26.79 -3.06 -9.10
CA GLU A 56 -25.68 -3.95 -8.85
C GLU A 56 -26.32 -5.31 -8.65
N LYS A 57 -26.10 -6.20 -9.63
CA LYS A 57 -26.41 -7.62 -9.46
C LYS A 57 -25.88 -8.01 -8.07
N PRO A 58 -26.65 -8.77 -7.27
CA PRO A 58 -26.16 -9.22 -5.97
C PRO A 58 -24.80 -9.87 -6.21
N ALA A 59 -23.76 -9.27 -5.62
CA ALA A 59 -22.42 -9.80 -5.69
C ALA A 59 -22.49 -11.26 -5.22
N GLU A 60 -21.84 -12.15 -5.97
CA GLU A 60 -21.60 -13.53 -5.55
C GLU A 60 -21.18 -13.54 -4.07
N PRO A 61 -21.62 -14.55 -3.29
CA PRO A 61 -21.46 -14.54 -1.83
C PRO A 61 -20.02 -14.17 -1.49
N ALA A 62 -19.86 -13.09 -0.72
CA ALA A 62 -18.57 -12.51 -0.43
C ALA A 62 -17.64 -13.61 0.10
N THR A 63 -16.68 -14.02 -0.73
CA THR A 63 -15.63 -14.97 -0.34
C THR A 63 -14.60 -14.33 0.59
N ALA A 64 -14.84 -13.10 1.00
CA ALA A 64 -13.97 -12.30 1.83
C ALA A 64 -14.50 -12.19 3.27
N ILE A 65 -13.62 -12.39 4.24
CA ILE A 65 -13.86 -12.10 5.66
C ILE A 65 -12.85 -11.05 6.11
N THR A 66 -13.33 -10.05 6.85
CA THR A 66 -12.46 -9.07 7.51
C THR A 66 -12.26 -9.47 8.96
N LEU A 67 -11.00 -9.56 9.39
CA LEU A 67 -10.64 -9.76 10.78
C LEU A 67 -10.88 -8.48 11.57
N ASP A 68 -11.18 -8.64 12.85
CA ASP A 68 -11.27 -7.50 13.76
C ASP A 68 -9.94 -6.74 13.82
N PRO A 69 -9.98 -5.40 13.93
CA PRO A 69 -8.78 -4.58 13.80
C PRO A 69 -7.68 -4.98 14.79
N PHE A 70 -6.43 -4.87 14.32
CA PHE A 70 -5.24 -4.95 15.17
C PHE A 70 -4.76 -3.55 15.47
N PHE A 71 -4.29 -3.33 16.70
CA PHE A 71 -3.72 -2.06 17.13
C PHE A 71 -2.26 -2.29 17.48
N LEU A 72 -1.37 -1.67 16.72
CA LEU A 72 0.07 -1.70 16.93
C LEU A 72 0.51 -0.39 17.54
N ILE A 73 1.37 -0.45 18.55
CA ILE A 73 2.00 0.72 19.12
C ILE A 73 3.31 0.93 18.36
N VAL A 74 3.45 2.10 17.74
CA VAL A 74 4.64 2.50 16.99
C VAL A 74 5.30 3.63 17.76
N GLU A 75 6.50 3.37 18.27
CA GLU A 75 7.32 4.36 18.96
C GLU A 75 8.34 4.90 17.97
N ASP A 76 8.26 6.20 17.67
CA ASP A 76 9.25 6.92 16.86
C ASP A 76 9.81 8.05 17.72
N ALA A 77 11.08 7.93 18.13
CA ALA A 77 11.96 8.86 18.86
C ALA A 77 11.36 9.76 19.97
N SER A 78 10.30 10.52 19.68
CA SER A 78 9.59 11.45 20.57
C SER A 78 8.06 11.27 20.58
N ARG A 79 7.52 10.31 19.84
CA ARG A 79 6.08 10.13 19.63
C ARG A 79 5.70 8.66 19.75
N VAL A 80 4.58 8.43 20.42
CA VAL A 80 3.89 7.15 20.42
C VAL A 80 2.67 7.32 19.52
N GLN A 81 2.55 6.46 18.51
CA GLN A 81 1.40 6.42 17.60
C GLN A 81 0.72 5.07 17.71
N VAL A 82 -0.61 5.06 17.66
CA VAL A 82 -1.37 3.82 17.55
C VAL A 82 -1.75 3.63 16.09
N GLN A 83 -1.23 2.56 15.49
CA GLN A 83 -1.57 2.16 14.14
C GLN A 83 -2.68 1.11 14.18
N ARG A 84 -3.80 1.41 13.54
CA ARG A 84 -4.87 0.45 13.27
C ARG A 84 -4.57 -0.28 11.97
N VAL A 85 -4.57 -1.61 12.04
CA VAL A 85 -4.39 -2.50 10.90
C VAL A 85 -5.65 -3.34 10.70
N LEU A 86 -6.20 -3.29 9.51
CA LEU A 86 -7.30 -4.13 9.05
C LEU A 86 -6.77 -5.21 8.13
N VAL A 87 -7.17 -6.45 8.38
CA VAL A 87 -6.77 -7.60 7.56
C VAL A 87 -8.02 -8.22 6.98
N ALA A 88 -8.13 -8.23 5.65
CA ALA A 88 -9.20 -8.92 4.93
C ALA A 88 -8.62 -10.14 4.22
N LEU A 89 -9.32 -11.26 4.33
CA LEU A 89 -8.95 -12.57 3.81
C LEU A 89 -9.93 -12.96 2.72
N GLU A 90 -9.42 -13.24 1.52
CA GLU A 90 -10.21 -13.78 0.42
C GLU A 90 -10.00 -15.28 0.34
N PHE A 91 -11.07 -16.06 0.45
CA PHE A 91 -11.04 -17.52 0.44
C PHE A 91 -11.28 -18.07 -0.97
N LEU A 92 -10.57 -19.16 -1.30
CA LEU A 92 -10.78 -19.94 -2.51
C LEU A 92 -12.09 -20.73 -2.46
N GLN A 93 -12.46 -21.21 -1.27
CA GLN A 93 -13.59 -22.09 -1.07
C GLN A 93 -14.59 -21.48 -0.08
N PRO A 94 -15.86 -21.25 -0.48
CA PRO A 94 -16.84 -20.64 0.39
C PRO A 94 -17.29 -21.54 1.55
N ASP A 95 -17.08 -22.86 1.46
CA ASP A 95 -17.45 -23.78 2.55
C ASP A 95 -16.52 -23.68 3.76
N LEU A 96 -15.28 -23.23 3.56
CA LEU A 96 -14.34 -22.99 4.66
C LEU A 96 -14.71 -21.75 5.46
N LEU A 97 -15.28 -20.73 4.82
CA LEU A 97 -15.79 -19.53 5.50
C LEU A 97 -16.78 -19.87 6.62
N LYS A 98 -17.64 -20.88 6.40
CA LYS A 98 -18.66 -21.29 7.38
C LYS A 98 -18.08 -21.87 8.65
N LYS A 99 -16.87 -22.44 8.58
CA LYS A 99 -16.17 -23.09 9.69
C LYS A 99 -15.03 -22.25 10.25
N PHE A 100 -14.68 -21.16 9.56
CA PHE A 100 -13.59 -20.28 9.93
C PHE A 100 -14.03 -19.37 11.08
N ASP A 101 -13.31 -19.45 12.20
CA ASP A 101 -13.47 -18.53 13.31
C ASP A 101 -12.42 -17.42 13.21
N PRO A 102 -12.81 -16.18 12.82
CA PRO A 102 -11.89 -15.06 12.72
C PRO A 102 -11.38 -14.57 14.08
N GLN A 103 -12.01 -14.96 15.20
CA GLN A 103 -11.63 -14.58 16.55
C GLN A 103 -10.80 -15.64 17.29
N ALA A 104 -10.47 -16.74 16.60
CA ALA A 104 -9.65 -17.79 17.19
C ALA A 104 -8.35 -17.20 17.78
N PRO A 105 -8.06 -17.40 19.09
CA PRO A 105 -6.92 -16.75 19.74
C PRO A 105 -5.57 -17.03 19.05
N GLY A 106 -5.33 -18.28 18.67
CA GLY A 106 -4.08 -18.67 17.98
C GLY A 106 -3.93 -18.04 16.59
N LEU A 107 -5.03 -17.84 15.86
CA LEU A 107 -5.03 -17.10 14.60
C LEU A 107 -4.66 -15.64 14.84
N ARG A 108 -5.30 -15.01 15.84
CA ARG A 108 -5.06 -13.61 16.16
C ARG A 108 -3.63 -13.35 16.61
N GLU A 109 -3.08 -14.21 17.45
CA GLU A 109 -1.69 -14.15 17.91
C GLU A 109 -0.73 -14.26 16.73
N LEU A 110 -0.92 -15.26 15.85
CA LEU A 110 -0.10 -15.44 14.66
C LEU A 110 -0.10 -14.21 13.74
N VAL A 111 -1.28 -13.63 13.48
CA VAL A 111 -1.39 -12.43 12.65
C VAL A 111 -0.74 -11.24 13.36
N TYR A 112 -0.95 -11.08 14.66
CA TYR A 112 -0.34 -10.01 15.44
C TYR A 112 1.18 -10.10 15.44
N ASP A 113 1.76 -11.27 15.68
CA ASP A 113 3.21 -11.49 15.67
C ASP A 113 3.82 -11.19 14.31
N PHE A 114 3.13 -11.59 13.23
CA PHE A 114 3.55 -11.23 11.87
C PHE A 114 3.54 -9.72 11.67
N LEU A 115 2.53 -9.02 12.18
CA LEU A 115 2.41 -7.56 12.06
C LEU A 115 3.46 -6.82 12.89
N VAL A 116 3.76 -7.28 14.11
CA VAL A 116 4.76 -6.68 15.01
C VAL A 116 6.18 -6.92 14.51
N ALA A 117 6.46 -8.10 13.94
CA ALA A 117 7.76 -8.39 13.34
C ALA A 117 8.08 -7.52 12.11
N LYS A 118 7.15 -6.69 11.66
CA LYS A 118 7.32 -5.77 10.52
C LYS A 118 7.50 -4.34 11.01
N GLU A 119 8.44 -3.66 10.36
CA GLU A 119 8.56 -2.21 10.47
C GLU A 119 7.36 -1.54 9.79
N PRO A 120 6.61 -0.70 10.50
CA PRO A 120 5.51 0.07 9.91
C PRO A 120 6.06 1.09 8.89
N GLY A 121 5.33 1.31 7.79
CA GLY A 121 5.69 2.33 6.78
C GLY A 121 6.46 1.84 5.55
N ARG A 122 6.48 0.54 5.29
CA ARG A 122 7.12 -0.06 4.10
C ARG A 122 6.48 0.41 2.78
N PRO A 123 7.26 0.51 1.68
CA PRO A 123 6.75 0.94 0.38
C PRO A 123 5.74 -0.08 -0.20
N ALA A 124 4.87 0.38 -1.10
CA ALA A 124 3.75 -0.41 -1.65
C ALA A 124 4.16 -1.74 -2.33
N ARG A 125 5.37 -1.82 -2.89
CA ARG A 125 5.91 -3.06 -3.48
C ARG A 125 6.17 -4.12 -2.42
N GLU A 126 6.70 -3.72 -1.27
CA GLU A 126 6.96 -4.60 -0.14
C GLU A 126 5.68 -4.98 0.60
N ARG A 127 4.64 -4.12 0.56
CA ARG A 127 3.30 -4.45 1.10
C ARG A 127 2.67 -5.66 0.39
N LYS A 128 2.79 -5.76 -0.93
CA LYS A 128 2.27 -6.94 -1.66
C LYS A 128 2.99 -8.23 -1.30
N GLU A 129 4.31 -8.16 -1.12
CA GLU A 129 5.10 -9.30 -0.67
C GLU A 129 4.71 -9.72 0.75
N GLN A 130 4.43 -8.74 1.64
CA GLN A 130 3.92 -9.02 2.98
C GLN A 130 2.55 -9.69 2.96
N GLU A 131 1.63 -9.22 2.12
CA GLU A 131 0.30 -9.82 1.94
C GLU A 131 0.40 -11.28 1.47
N GLN A 132 1.32 -11.58 0.54
CA GLN A 132 1.59 -12.94 0.08
C GLN A 132 2.19 -13.83 1.18
N LEU A 133 3.15 -13.31 1.96
CA LEU A 133 3.73 -14.04 3.08
C LEU A 133 2.68 -14.35 4.15
N LEU A 134 1.81 -13.38 4.45
CA LEU A 134 0.71 -13.56 5.40
C LEU A 134 -0.30 -14.59 4.89
N ALA A 135 -0.66 -14.57 3.61
CA ALA A 135 -1.50 -15.61 3.00
C ALA A 135 -0.90 -17.01 3.16
N GLY A 136 0.41 -17.15 2.92
CA GLY A 136 1.13 -18.40 3.11
C GLY A 136 1.14 -18.88 4.57
N LEU A 137 1.32 -17.97 5.52
CA LEU A 137 1.26 -18.29 6.96
C LEU A 137 -0.14 -18.75 7.38
N LEU A 138 -1.18 -18.08 6.90
CA LEU A 138 -2.57 -18.43 7.19
C LEU A 138 -2.96 -19.78 6.60
N ASN A 139 -2.52 -20.08 5.37
CA ASN A 139 -2.74 -21.40 4.77
C ASN A 139 -2.04 -22.53 5.54
N ARG A 140 -0.85 -22.27 6.09
CA ARG A 140 -0.17 -23.23 6.99
C ARG A 140 -0.92 -23.43 8.29
N TYR A 141 -1.42 -22.35 8.90
CA TYR A 141 -2.25 -22.42 10.11
C TYR A 141 -3.53 -23.24 9.88
N LEU A 142 -4.18 -23.04 8.73
CA LEU A 142 -5.39 -23.77 8.34
C LEU A 142 -5.10 -25.21 7.86
N GLY A 143 -3.83 -25.57 7.65
CA GLY A 143 -3.41 -26.88 7.17
C GLY A 143 -3.77 -27.18 5.70
N GLN A 144 -4.22 -26.17 4.94
CA GLN A 144 -4.68 -26.31 3.56
C GLN A 144 -4.64 -24.96 2.82
N GLU A 145 -4.60 -24.98 1.50
CA GLU A 145 -4.71 -23.78 0.65
C GLU A 145 -6.15 -23.26 0.61
N ALA A 146 -6.51 -22.48 1.63
CA ALA A 146 -7.86 -21.93 1.80
C ALA A 146 -7.96 -20.45 1.41
N VAL A 147 -6.91 -19.68 1.70
CA VAL A 147 -6.81 -18.25 1.47
C VAL A 147 -6.12 -18.00 0.12
N ASN A 148 -6.84 -17.34 -0.77
CA ASN A 148 -6.37 -16.90 -2.09
C ASN A 148 -5.49 -15.64 -1.97
N ALA A 149 -6.01 -14.65 -1.25
CA ALA A 149 -5.38 -13.35 -1.13
C ALA A 149 -5.65 -12.74 0.24
N VAL A 150 -4.74 -11.87 0.66
CA VAL A 150 -4.86 -11.09 1.88
C VAL A 150 -4.69 -9.63 1.51
N LYS A 151 -5.55 -8.77 2.06
CA LYS A 151 -5.46 -7.32 1.93
C LYS A 151 -5.23 -6.73 3.31
N VAL A 152 -4.16 -5.94 3.47
CA VAL A 152 -3.79 -5.35 4.76
C VAL A 152 -3.88 -3.84 4.68
N ASP A 153 -4.92 -3.23 5.22
CA ASP A 153 -5.09 -1.77 5.25
C ASP A 153 -4.60 -1.18 6.57
N GLN A 154 -3.89 -0.06 6.50
CA GLN A 154 -3.25 0.57 7.66
C GLN A 154 -3.67 2.04 7.78
N SER A 155 -3.98 2.46 9.00
CA SER A 155 -4.35 3.84 9.34
C SER A 155 -3.82 4.21 10.71
N PHE A 156 -3.39 5.45 10.91
CA PHE A 156 -2.99 5.95 12.23
C PHE A 156 -4.19 6.54 12.97
N LEU A 157 -4.32 6.19 14.26
CA LEU A 157 -5.33 6.78 15.13
C LEU A 157 -4.81 8.11 15.69
N LEU A 158 -5.59 9.16 15.50
CA LEU A 158 -5.37 10.45 16.14
C LEU A 158 -6.00 10.41 17.53
N LEU A 159 -5.17 10.42 18.56
CA LEU A 159 -5.60 10.54 19.95
C LEU A 159 -5.79 12.03 20.27
N ARG A 160 -6.92 12.38 20.89
CA ARG A 160 -7.26 13.75 21.31
C ARG A 160 -7.24 13.86 22.83
#